data_AF-A0A959VNU7-F1
#
_entry.id   AF-A0A959VNU7-F1
#
_cell.length_a   1.000
_cell.length_b   1.000
_cell.length_c   1.000
_cell.angle_alpha   90.00
_cell.angle_beta   90.00
_cell.angle_gamma   90.00
#
_symmetry.space_group_name_H-M   'P 1'
#
loop_
_entity.id
_entity.type
_entity.pdbx_description
1 polymer ?
#
loop_
_entity_poly.entity_id
_entity_poly.type
_entity_poly.pdbx_seq_one_letter_code
_entity_poly.pdbx_strand_id
1 'polypeptide(L)'
;IALTTVDCPSVKAEVGEQFSCTGTNERDIELEIDGKVNAVESDDNIRFRWDVVSATAPGELYSDAAKRSLEQQSGRPLNSVSCPERIPIKRGAEVGCTVETADGETVDATLILTDLDGGFRIEVDQSGSTPADTSGA
;
A
#
# COMPACT_ATOMS: atom_id res chain seq x y z
N ILE A 1 5.11 5.75 13.22
CA ILE A 1 5.88 4.50 13.02
C ILE A 1 7.35 4.88 12.91
N ALA A 2 8.25 4.20 13.63
CA ALA A 2 9.68 4.51 13.56
C ALA A 2 10.32 3.85 12.32
N LEU A 3 11.25 4.56 11.68
CA LEU A 3 12.09 3.99 10.63
C LEU A 3 13.24 3.20 11.27
N THR A 4 13.58 2.06 10.69
CA THR A 4 14.74 1.23 11.07
C THR A 4 15.94 1.52 10.18
N THR A 5 15.71 1.92 8.94
CA THR A 5 16.74 2.35 8.01
C THR A 5 16.36 3.69 7.37
N VAL A 6 17.37 4.51 7.12
CA VAL A 6 17.28 5.72 6.30
C VAL A 6 18.54 5.76 5.47
N ASP A 7 18.39 5.79 4.15
CA ASP A 7 19.49 5.92 3.21
C ASP A 7 19.30 7.22 2.40
N CYS A 8 20.29 8.08 2.47
CA CYS A 8 20.29 9.38 1.82
C CYS A 8 21.60 9.56 1.07
N PRO A 9 21.58 10.08 -0.17
CA PRO A 9 22.80 10.45 -0.86
C PRO A 9 23.48 11.61 -0.12
N SER A 10 24.81 11.68 -0.23
CA SER A 10 25.55 12.86 0.20
C SER A 10 25.18 14.05 -0.68
N VAL A 11 24.66 15.10 -0.06
CA VAL A 11 24.36 16.38 -0.72
C VAL A 11 25.14 17.52 -0.10
N LYS A 12 25.17 18.67 -0.76
CA LYS A 12 25.84 19.84 -0.23
C LYS A 12 25.08 20.45 0.94
N ALA A 13 25.81 20.94 1.94
CA ALA A 13 25.25 21.74 3.01
C ALA A 13 25.01 23.18 2.52
N GLU A 14 24.04 23.36 1.62
CA GLU A 14 23.70 24.66 1.02
C GLU A 14 22.19 24.93 1.16
N VAL A 15 21.81 26.13 1.57
CA VAL A 15 20.39 26.50 1.68
C VAL A 15 19.72 26.40 0.32
N GLY A 16 18.62 25.65 0.26
CA GLY A 16 17.89 25.38 -0.95
C GLY A 16 18.22 24.05 -1.61
N GLU A 17 19.31 23.38 -1.19
CA GLU A 17 19.68 22.06 -1.70
C GLU A 17 18.58 21.04 -1.38
N GLN A 18 18.25 20.24 -2.38
CA GLN A 18 17.25 19.18 -2.28
C GLN A 18 17.94 17.83 -2.21
N PHE A 19 17.34 16.91 -1.48
CA PHE A 19 17.80 15.53 -1.38
C PHE A 19 16.60 14.59 -1.32
N SER A 20 16.79 13.37 -1.79
CA SER A 20 15.80 12.30 -1.72
C SER A 20 16.41 11.14 -0.97
N CYS A 21 15.72 10.68 0.06
CA CYS A 21 16.09 9.54 0.86
C CYS A 21 15.09 8.41 0.68
N THR A 22 15.54 7.19 0.90
CA THR A 22 14.67 6.04 1.13
C THR A 22 14.73 5.65 2.60
N GLY A 23 13.65 5.07 3.11
CA GLY A 23 13.64 4.53 4.46
C GLY A 23 12.72 3.34 4.60
N THR A 24 13.07 2.41 5.47
CA THR A 24 12.27 1.21 5.74
C THR A 24 11.97 1.12 7.23
N ASN A 25 10.88 0.47 7.62
CA ASN A 25 10.56 0.17 9.01
C ASN A 25 10.49 -1.34 9.30
N GLU A 26 10.19 -1.71 10.55
CA GLU A 26 10.10 -3.13 10.98
C GLU A 26 9.01 -3.94 10.27
N ARG A 27 8.07 -3.28 9.57
CA ARG A 27 7.00 -3.91 8.78
C ARG A 27 7.32 -3.93 7.28
N ASP A 28 8.57 -3.65 6.91
CA ASP A 28 9.04 -3.62 5.52
C ASP A 28 8.29 -2.61 4.62
N ILE A 29 7.71 -1.57 5.25
CA ILE A 29 7.14 -0.44 4.54
C ILE A 29 8.29 0.45 4.11
N GLU A 30 8.41 0.67 2.81
CA GLU A 30 9.37 1.58 2.21
C GLU A 30 8.74 2.97 2.07
N LEU A 31 9.52 3.99 2.37
CA LEU A 31 9.18 5.39 2.22
C LEU A 31 10.14 6.05 1.25
N GLU A 32 9.61 6.89 0.36
CA GLU A 32 10.38 7.90 -0.35
C GLU A 32 10.20 9.23 0.37
N ILE A 33 11.30 9.87 0.71
CA ILE A 33 11.34 11.07 1.54
C ILE A 33 12.12 12.14 0.79
N ASP A 34 11.47 13.25 0.48
CA ASP A 34 12.16 14.40 -0.10
C ASP A 34 12.42 15.44 0.99
N GLY A 35 13.61 16.02 0.94
CA GLY A 35 14.06 17.03 1.86
C GLY A 35 14.64 18.25 1.16
N LYS A 36 14.60 19.37 1.87
CA LYS A 36 15.21 20.62 1.44
C LYS A 36 15.88 21.31 2.61
N VAL A 37 17.16 21.66 2.43
CA VAL A 37 17.92 22.44 3.40
C VAL A 37 17.35 23.85 3.48
N ASN A 38 16.99 24.29 4.68
CA ASN A 38 16.42 25.62 4.92
C ASN A 38 17.36 26.54 5.72
N ALA A 39 18.33 26.00 6.46
CA ALA A 39 19.39 26.77 7.09
C ALA A 39 20.66 25.93 7.27
N VAL A 40 21.81 26.59 7.19
CA VAL A 40 23.13 26.02 7.51
C VAL A 40 23.75 26.94 8.56
N GLU A 41 23.83 26.46 9.80
CA GLU A 41 24.37 27.23 10.94
C GLU A 41 25.85 26.92 11.16
N SER A 42 26.22 25.65 10.94
CA SER A 42 27.59 25.13 10.90
C SER A 42 27.60 23.80 10.13
N ASP A 43 28.77 23.23 9.90
CA ASP A 43 28.93 21.94 9.20
C ASP A 43 28.15 20.80 9.87
N ASP A 44 27.96 20.86 11.20
CA ASP A 44 27.23 19.86 11.99
C ASP A 44 25.79 20.29 12.36
N ASN A 45 25.39 21.51 12.02
CA ASN A 45 24.07 22.05 12.34
C ASN A 45 23.40 22.57 11.07
N ILE A 46 22.71 21.64 10.43
CA ILE A 46 21.93 21.87 9.21
C ILE A 46 20.46 21.66 9.58
N ARG A 47 19.63 22.65 9.26
CA ARG A 47 18.18 22.50 9.34
C ARG A 47 17.65 22.17 7.95
N PHE A 48 16.68 21.27 7.90
CA PHE A 48 15.98 20.90 6.69
C PHE A 48 14.49 20.69 6.98
N ARG A 49 13.67 20.91 5.97
CA ARG A 49 12.30 20.41 5.93
C ARG A 49 12.30 19.12 5.14
N TRP A 50 11.44 18.19 5.52
CA TRP A 50 11.24 16.95 4.79
C TRP A 50 9.75 16.62 4.71
N ASP A 51 9.38 15.91 3.66
CA ASP A 51 8.04 15.45 3.39
C ASP A 51 8.12 14.01 2.85
N VAL A 52 7.21 13.13 3.29
CA VAL A 52 7.08 11.78 2.71
C VAL A 52 6.35 11.90 1.39
N VAL A 53 7.01 11.53 0.31
CA VAL A 53 6.48 11.64 -1.07
C VAL A 53 5.63 10.42 -1.41
N SER A 54 6.12 9.24 -1.04
CA SER A 54 5.43 7.99 -1.28
C SER A 54 5.74 6.99 -0.17
N ALA A 55 4.86 6.00 -0.06
CA ALA A 55 5.02 4.90 0.85
C ALA A 55 4.46 3.64 0.17
N THR A 56 5.16 2.52 0.28
CA THR A 56 4.71 1.23 -0.21
C THR A 56 4.86 0.17 0.86
N ALA A 57 3.87 -0.71 1.00
CA ALA A 57 3.90 -1.81 1.96
C ALA A 57 3.84 -3.17 1.23
N PRO A 58 4.34 -4.25 1.84
CA PRO A 58 4.16 -5.59 1.30
C PRO A 58 2.67 -5.95 1.19
N GLY A 59 2.25 -6.48 0.05
CA GLY A 59 0.86 -6.89 -0.19
C GLY A 59 0.41 -8.03 0.69
N GLU A 60 1.33 -8.89 1.13
CA GLU A 60 1.05 -9.99 2.06
C GLU A 60 0.43 -9.49 3.37
N LEU A 61 0.80 -8.29 3.84
CA LEU A 61 0.19 -7.67 5.02
C LEU A 61 -1.32 -7.46 4.86
N TYR A 62 -1.79 -7.30 3.62
CA TYR A 62 -3.18 -7.04 3.28
C TYR A 62 -3.92 -8.30 2.85
N SER A 63 -3.27 -9.24 2.16
CA SER A 63 -3.85 -10.49 1.68
C SER A 63 -4.63 -11.25 2.76
N ASP A 64 -4.01 -11.50 3.93
CA ASP A 64 -4.64 -12.23 5.03
C ASP A 64 -5.78 -11.47 5.71
N ALA A 65 -5.65 -10.15 5.81
CA ALA A 65 -6.69 -9.30 6.36
C ALA A 65 -7.89 -9.21 5.39
N ALA A 66 -7.61 -9.09 4.10
CA ALA A 66 -8.58 -9.03 3.02
C ALA A 66 -9.40 -10.30 2.92
N LYS A 67 -8.75 -11.47 2.99
CA LYS A 67 -9.42 -12.78 3.08
C LYS A 67 -10.42 -12.80 4.23
N ARG A 68 -9.97 -12.50 5.45
CA ARG A 68 -10.85 -12.49 6.63
C ARG A 68 -12.02 -11.52 6.49
N SER A 69 -11.78 -10.35 5.89
CA SER A 69 -12.82 -9.36 5.62
C SER A 69 -13.87 -9.90 4.65
N LEU A 70 -13.46 -10.50 3.52
CA LEU A 70 -14.38 -11.07 2.53
C LEU A 70 -15.15 -12.29 3.05
N GLU A 71 -14.52 -13.15 3.85
CA GLU A 71 -15.19 -14.29 4.48
C GLU A 71 -16.28 -13.81 5.47
N GLN A 72 -16.00 -12.76 6.24
CA GLN A 72 -16.99 -12.14 7.14
C GLN A 72 -18.15 -11.48 6.37
N GLN A 73 -17.86 -10.83 5.25
CA GLN A 73 -18.87 -10.18 4.42
C GLN A 73 -19.77 -11.17 3.68
N SER A 74 -19.19 -12.23 3.11
CA SER A 74 -19.89 -13.21 2.27
C SER A 74 -20.49 -14.37 3.07
N GLY A 75 -20.00 -14.62 4.29
CA GLY A 75 -20.35 -15.80 5.09
C GLY A 75 -19.84 -17.11 4.48
N ARG A 76 -18.92 -17.05 3.51
CA ARG A 76 -18.35 -18.21 2.82
C ARG A 76 -16.85 -18.29 3.07
N PRO A 77 -16.28 -19.49 3.23
CA PRO A 77 -14.84 -19.66 3.31
C PRO A 77 -14.18 -19.39 1.95
N LEU A 78 -12.96 -18.86 1.98
CA LEU A 78 -12.11 -18.65 0.81
C LEU A 78 -10.84 -19.49 0.93
N ASN A 79 -10.26 -19.89 -0.18
CA ASN A 79 -8.96 -20.56 -0.19
C ASN A 79 -7.85 -19.54 0.05
N SER A 80 -7.80 -18.48 -0.77
CA SER A 80 -6.77 -17.45 -0.69
C SER A 80 -7.26 -16.09 -1.18
N VAL A 81 -6.57 -15.02 -0.75
CA VAL A 81 -6.63 -13.71 -1.39
C VAL A 81 -5.18 -13.30 -1.64
N SER A 82 -4.87 -12.91 -2.87
CA SER A 82 -3.54 -12.54 -3.31
C SER A 82 -3.57 -11.11 -3.82
N CYS A 83 -3.01 -10.19 -3.04
CA CYS A 83 -2.78 -8.82 -3.47
C CYS A 83 -1.38 -8.66 -4.09
N PRO A 84 -1.11 -7.59 -4.86
CA PRO A 84 0.17 -7.35 -5.50
C PRO A 84 1.30 -7.24 -4.47
N GLU A 85 2.51 -7.63 -4.83
CA GLU A 85 3.67 -7.69 -3.93
C GLU A 85 3.89 -6.39 -3.14
N ARG A 86 3.66 -5.23 -3.78
CA ARG A 86 3.78 -3.92 -3.15
C ARG A 86 2.51 -3.11 -3.36
N ILE A 87 2.01 -2.53 -2.27
CA ILE A 87 0.79 -1.72 -2.23
C ILE A 87 1.16 -0.28 -1.89
N PRO A 88 0.77 0.71 -2.71
CA PRO A 88 0.99 2.11 -2.39
C PRO A 88 0.11 2.53 -1.21
N ILE A 89 0.72 3.03 -0.13
CA ILE A 89 0.03 3.53 1.06
C ILE A 89 -0.42 4.96 0.81
N LYS A 90 -1.56 5.09 0.14
CA LYS A 90 -2.21 6.37 -0.13
C LYS A 90 -3.71 6.21 0.08
N ARG A 91 -4.30 7.17 0.80
CA ARG A 91 -5.76 7.20 0.97
C ARG A 91 -6.44 7.22 -0.40
N GLY A 92 -7.38 6.31 -0.59
CA GLY A 92 -8.11 6.12 -1.85
C GLY A 92 -7.32 5.40 -2.94
N ALA A 93 -6.15 4.83 -2.65
CA ALA A 93 -5.49 3.94 -3.58
C ALA A 93 -6.33 2.67 -3.76
N GLU A 94 -6.56 2.30 -5.02
CA GLU A 94 -7.25 1.09 -5.42
C GLU A 94 -6.23 0.09 -5.95
N VAL A 95 -6.36 -1.16 -5.50
CA VAL A 95 -5.41 -2.23 -5.76
C VAL A 95 -6.20 -3.48 -6.14
N GLY A 96 -5.93 -4.03 -7.32
CA GLY A 96 -6.51 -5.31 -7.73
C GLY A 96 -5.87 -6.46 -6.97
N CYS A 97 -6.68 -7.24 -6.27
CA CYS A 97 -6.33 -8.50 -5.63
C CYS A 97 -7.11 -9.64 -6.30
N THR A 98 -6.57 -10.84 -6.23
CA THR A 98 -7.19 -12.04 -6.78
C THR A 98 -7.69 -12.93 -5.64
N VAL A 99 -8.93 -13.36 -5.70
CA VAL A 99 -9.58 -14.18 -4.66
C VAL A 99 -9.82 -15.58 -5.22
N GLU A 100 -9.39 -16.59 -4.48
CA GLU A 100 -9.70 -17.99 -4.77
C GLU A 100 -10.81 -18.47 -3.83
N THR A 101 -11.95 -18.83 -4.39
CA THR A 101 -13.11 -19.35 -3.65
C THR A 101 -12.88 -20.79 -3.21
N ALA A 102 -13.66 -21.27 -2.24
CA ALA A 102 -13.59 -22.66 -1.78
C ALA A 102 -13.85 -23.69 -2.90
N ASP A 103 -14.58 -23.31 -3.95
CA ASP A 103 -14.89 -24.15 -5.11
C ASP A 103 -13.74 -24.16 -6.15
N GLY A 104 -12.65 -23.44 -5.89
CA GLY A 104 -11.49 -23.33 -6.78
C GLY A 104 -11.66 -22.32 -7.91
N GLU A 105 -12.76 -21.55 -7.91
CA GLU A 105 -12.97 -20.44 -8.84
C GLU A 105 -12.16 -19.21 -8.39
N THR A 106 -11.56 -18.52 -9.35
CA THR A 106 -10.81 -17.29 -9.14
C THR A 106 -11.63 -16.09 -9.57
N VAL A 107 -11.79 -15.11 -8.68
CA VAL A 107 -12.49 -13.84 -8.94
C VAL A 107 -11.59 -12.66 -8.60
N ASP A 108 -11.73 -11.56 -9.35
CA ASP A 108 -11.00 -10.33 -9.07
C ASP A 108 -11.70 -9.54 -7.95
N ALA A 109 -10.91 -8.82 -7.15
CA ALA A 109 -11.39 -7.95 -6.10
C ALA A 109 -10.56 -6.67 -6.04
N THR A 110 -11.21 -5.55 -5.74
CA THR A 110 -10.56 -4.26 -5.56
C THR A 110 -10.42 -3.96 -4.07
N LEU A 111 -9.18 -3.87 -3.58
CA LEU A 111 -8.82 -3.36 -2.26
C LEU A 111 -8.61 -1.85 -2.32
N ILE A 112 -9.23 -1.12 -1.41
CA ILE A 112 -9.24 0.34 -1.38
C ILE A 112 -8.79 0.81 -0.01
N LEU A 113 -7.65 1.49 0.06
CA LEU A 113 -7.10 2.01 1.30
C LEU A 113 -7.90 3.22 1.79
N THR A 114 -8.35 3.20 3.04
CA THR A 114 -9.16 4.26 3.65
C THR A 114 -8.32 5.25 4.44
N ASP A 115 -7.15 4.83 4.91
CA ASP A 115 -6.22 5.67 5.67
C ASP A 115 -4.77 5.23 5.44
N LEU A 116 -3.85 5.90 6.15
CA LEU A 116 -2.41 5.66 6.07
C LEU A 116 -1.90 4.71 7.18
N ASP A 117 -2.79 4.28 8.08
CA ASP A 117 -2.50 3.35 9.17
C ASP A 117 -2.75 1.88 8.78
N GLY A 118 -3.25 1.66 7.56
CA GLY A 118 -3.51 0.35 6.98
C GLY A 118 -4.99 -0.04 6.98
N GLY A 119 -5.90 0.89 7.27
CA GLY A 119 -7.33 0.68 7.08
C GLY A 119 -7.67 0.53 5.60
N PHE A 120 -8.52 -0.44 5.28
CA PHE A 120 -8.96 -0.72 3.92
C PHE A 120 -10.41 -1.22 3.88
N ARG A 121 -11.01 -1.11 2.69
CA ARG A 121 -12.20 -1.86 2.27
C ARG A 121 -11.83 -2.75 1.10
N ILE A 122 -12.52 -3.86 0.91
CA ILE A 122 -12.31 -4.74 -0.24
C ILE A 122 -13.65 -5.19 -0.80
N GLU A 123 -13.77 -5.16 -2.13
CA GLU A 123 -14.99 -5.44 -2.88
C GLU A 123 -14.65 -6.42 -3.99
N VAL A 124 -15.49 -7.44 -4.22
CA VAL A 124 -15.32 -8.37 -5.34
C VAL A 124 -15.82 -7.70 -6.62
N ASP A 125 -15.02 -7.72 -7.67
CA ASP A 125 -15.35 -7.13 -8.96
C ASP A 125 -16.39 -8.01 -9.64
N GLN A 126 -17.66 -7.58 -9.65
CA GLN A 126 -18.76 -8.35 -10.24
C GLN A 126 -18.78 -8.29 -11.79
N SER A 127 -17.63 -8.00 -12.42
CA SER A 127 -17.47 -7.82 -13.87
C SER A 127 -17.65 -9.10 -14.70
N GLY A 128 -18.04 -10.22 -14.09
CA GLY A 128 -18.30 -11.51 -14.72
C GLY A 128 -19.72 -12.05 -14.56
N SER A 129 -20.60 -11.39 -13.80
CA SER A 129 -21.99 -11.84 -13.62
C SER A 129 -22.85 -11.45 -14.82
N THR A 130 -22.62 -12.04 -15.99
CA THR A 130 -23.73 -12.22 -16.93
C THR A 130 -24.62 -13.29 -16.31
N PRO A 131 -25.88 -13.02 -15.94
CA PRO A 131 -26.81 -14.12 -15.74
C PRO A 131 -26.92 -14.81 -17.10
N ALA A 132 -26.38 -16.02 -17.20
CA ALA A 132 -26.76 -16.93 -18.27
C ALA A 132 -28.23 -17.31 -18.04
N ASP A 133 -29.15 -16.41 -18.40
CA ASP A 133 -30.57 -16.73 -18.46
C ASP A 133 -30.85 -17.35 -19.84
N THR A 134 -30.62 -18.65 -19.92
CA THR A 134 -31.19 -19.51 -20.97
C THR A 134 -32.26 -20.36 -20.33
N SER A 135 -33.53 -19.98 -20.51
CA SER A 135 -34.72 -20.84 -20.65
C SER A 135 -35.94 -19.92 -20.71
N GLY A 136 -36.71 -19.79 -21.79
CA GLY A 136 -37.40 -20.88 -22.47
C GLY A 136 -38.91 -20.75 -22.22
N ALA A 137 -39.62 -20.17 -23.19
CA ALA A 137 -41.04 -20.44 -23.51
C ALA A 137 -41.37 -19.84 -24.88
#